data_AF-K2CE52-F1
#
_entry.id   AF-K2CE52-F1
#
_cell.length_a   1.000
_cell.length_b   1.000
_cell.length_c   1.000
_cell.angle_alpha   90.00
_cell.angle_beta   90.00
_cell.angle_gamma   90.00
#
_symmetry.space_group_name_H-M   'P 1'
#
loop_
_entity.id
_entity.type
_entity.pdbx_description
1 polymer ?
#
loop_
_entity_poly.entity_id
_entity_poly.type
_entity_poly.pdbx_seq_one_letter_code
_entity_poly.pdbx_strand_id
1 'polypeptide(L)'
;MLNRFLLVCCLLFLPAVLAAGDPVLLDTRLLLLAHPLFRQFDTSMGRFRNTPSEFVVGGQQGVDELFAEIQKLDEWLLKAPQILRDRVKDVPLPDRMSVERNFLTDKRDKERLVSEMKMRAYMARLVPGRPGITPDSSIYPQINQIMADIRAVIKQIKERYKSDLVIDACEFLPVADASGLRSEQLVQNLHFKLWKGQPADEKTLGWVAAADDFWAGQLGMDAQIFPVGVTDVRLEAIKLLEERTKGQRK
;
A
#
# COMPACT_ATOMS: atom_id res chain seq x y z
N MET A 1 48.70 -29.51 -14.78
CA MET A 1 47.54 -29.07 -15.60
C MET A 1 46.35 -28.60 -14.75
N LEU A 2 46.16 -29.09 -13.52
CA LEU A 2 45.08 -28.68 -12.61
C LEU A 2 45.04 -27.16 -12.30
N ASN A 3 46.20 -26.51 -12.13
CA ASN A 3 46.28 -25.07 -11.83
C ASN A 3 45.79 -24.16 -12.96
N ARG A 4 45.86 -24.59 -14.24
CA ARG A 4 45.36 -23.77 -15.37
C ARG A 4 43.84 -23.85 -15.48
N PHE A 5 43.25 -25.01 -15.20
CA PHE A 5 41.79 -25.18 -15.21
C PHE A 5 41.12 -24.40 -14.07
N LEU A 6 41.70 -24.42 -12.87
CA LEU A 6 41.23 -23.64 -11.72
C LEU A 6 41.31 -22.12 -11.99
N LEU A 7 42.41 -21.65 -12.61
CA LEU A 7 42.57 -20.24 -12.96
C LEU A 7 41.54 -19.78 -14.00
N VAL A 8 41.27 -20.61 -15.01
CA VAL A 8 40.26 -20.34 -16.05
C VAL A 8 38.85 -20.36 -15.46
N CYS A 9 38.52 -21.32 -14.59
CA CYS A 9 37.24 -21.31 -13.87
C CYS A 9 37.08 -20.05 -13.00
N CYS A 10 38.10 -19.67 -12.20
CA CYS A 10 38.06 -18.43 -11.42
C CYS A 10 37.89 -17.19 -12.31
N LEU A 11 38.60 -17.10 -13.44
CA LEU A 11 38.47 -15.97 -14.38
C LEU A 11 37.13 -15.93 -15.13
N LEU A 12 36.44 -17.06 -15.30
CA LEU A 12 35.11 -17.13 -15.91
C LEU A 12 33.98 -16.81 -14.91
N PHE A 13 34.18 -17.03 -13.61
CA PHE A 13 33.20 -16.68 -12.56
C PHE A 13 33.35 -15.26 -12.00
N LEU A 14 34.55 -14.66 -12.05
CA LEU A 14 34.79 -13.29 -11.60
C LEU A 14 33.93 -12.21 -12.30
N PRO A 15 33.71 -12.21 -13.63
CA PRO A 15 32.94 -11.16 -14.28
C PRO A 15 31.44 -11.22 -13.97
N ALA A 16 30.91 -12.40 -13.63
CA ALA A 16 29.50 -12.55 -13.25
C ALA A 16 29.22 -11.98 -11.86
N VAL A 17 30.14 -12.17 -10.90
CA VAL A 17 30.03 -11.62 -9.54
C VAL A 17 30.28 -10.10 -9.52
N LEU A 18 31.13 -9.58 -10.41
CA LEU A 18 31.38 -8.14 -10.55
C LEU A 18 30.26 -7.37 -11.28
N ALA A 19 29.33 -8.08 -11.95
CA ALA A 19 28.21 -7.47 -12.68
C ALA A 19 26.89 -7.48 -11.89
N ALA A 20 26.79 -8.31 -10.85
CA ALA A 20 25.66 -8.30 -9.93
C ALA A 20 25.78 -7.07 -9.01
N GLY A 21 24.75 -6.22 -9.01
CA GLY A 21 24.69 -5.10 -8.07
C GLY A 21 24.51 -5.60 -6.63
N ASP A 22 24.86 -4.73 -5.68
CA ASP A 22 24.72 -5.06 -4.26
C ASP A 22 23.27 -5.44 -3.92
N PRO A 23 23.04 -6.36 -2.96
CA PRO A 23 21.73 -6.58 -2.38
C PRO A 23 21.09 -5.25 -1.96
N VAL A 24 19.78 -5.16 -2.10
CA VAL A 24 19.02 -3.97 -1.71
C VAL A 24 18.03 -4.32 -0.61
N LEU A 25 17.82 -3.42 0.35
CA LEU A 25 16.78 -3.56 1.38
C LEU A 25 15.70 -2.51 1.21
N LEU A 26 14.46 -2.90 1.47
CA LEU A 26 13.29 -2.03 1.56
C LEU A 26 12.41 -2.48 2.72
N ASP A 27 11.42 -1.70 3.12
CA ASP A 27 10.38 -2.15 4.06
C ASP A 27 9.03 -2.13 3.34
N THR A 28 8.44 -3.30 3.10
CA THR A 28 7.14 -3.37 2.40
C THR A 28 5.99 -2.78 3.22
N ARG A 29 6.09 -2.72 4.55
CA ARG A 29 5.08 -2.06 5.40
C ARG A 29 5.08 -0.56 5.14
N LEU A 30 6.26 0.05 4.97
CA LEU A 30 6.34 1.47 4.59
C LEU A 30 5.65 1.73 3.25
N LEU A 31 5.82 0.83 2.27
CA LEU A 31 5.13 0.93 0.98
C LEU A 31 3.61 0.78 1.13
N LEU A 32 3.16 -0.19 1.93
CA LEU A 32 1.74 -0.38 2.24
C LEU A 32 1.13 0.86 2.90
N LEU A 33 1.79 1.38 3.95
CA LEU A 33 1.34 2.56 4.71
C LEU A 33 1.37 3.84 3.85
N ALA A 34 2.33 3.95 2.94
CA ALA A 34 2.40 5.06 2.00
C ALA A 34 1.35 4.98 0.88
N HIS A 35 0.81 3.79 0.58
CA HIS A 35 -0.08 3.56 -0.56
C HIS A 35 -1.40 4.36 -0.43
N PRO A 36 -1.82 5.13 -1.46
CA PRO A 36 -3.01 5.97 -1.37
C PRO A 36 -4.31 5.20 -1.12
N LEU A 37 -4.50 4.03 -1.73
CA LEU A 37 -5.65 3.16 -1.42
C LEU A 37 -5.66 2.69 0.03
N PHE A 38 -4.50 2.38 0.62
CA PHE A 38 -4.44 1.93 2.02
C PHE A 38 -4.86 3.03 3.00
N ARG A 39 -4.63 4.31 2.67
CA ARG A 39 -5.14 5.45 3.45
C ARG A 39 -6.67 5.52 3.52
N GLN A 40 -7.36 4.84 2.62
CA GLN A 40 -8.83 4.76 2.61
C GLN A 40 -9.33 3.55 3.42
N PHE A 41 -8.45 2.68 3.90
CA PHE A 41 -8.86 1.52 4.68
C PHE A 41 -9.40 1.95 6.05
N ASP A 42 -10.62 1.55 6.33
CA ASP A 42 -11.29 1.78 7.60
C ASP A 42 -11.23 0.50 8.45
N THR A 43 -10.47 0.55 9.53
CA THR A 43 -10.28 -0.57 10.45
C THR A 43 -11.55 -0.94 11.23
N SER A 44 -12.48 0.01 11.43
CA SER A 44 -13.74 -0.24 12.14
C SER A 44 -14.71 -1.07 11.31
N MET A 45 -14.66 -0.92 9.98
CA MET A 45 -15.52 -1.67 9.05
C MET A 45 -14.79 -2.81 8.35
N GLY A 46 -13.45 -2.81 8.37
CA GLY A 46 -12.63 -3.74 7.59
C GLY A 46 -12.81 -3.59 6.09
N ARG A 47 -13.02 -2.35 5.60
CA ARG A 47 -13.32 -2.02 4.19
C ARG A 47 -12.61 -0.75 3.75
N PHE A 48 -12.43 -0.58 2.44
CA PHE A 48 -11.88 0.65 1.87
C PHE A 48 -12.99 1.67 1.59
N ARG A 49 -12.89 2.87 2.17
CA ARG A 49 -13.80 4.00 1.96
C ARG A 49 -13.81 4.45 0.51
N ASN A 50 -14.97 4.92 0.01
CA ASN A 50 -15.14 5.37 -1.36
C ASN A 50 -14.79 4.30 -2.41
N THR A 51 -14.96 3.03 -2.06
CA THR A 51 -14.77 1.92 -3.00
C THR A 51 -15.99 1.02 -3.03
N PRO A 52 -16.10 0.12 -4.03
CA PRO A 52 -17.16 -0.89 -4.06
C PRO A 52 -17.19 -1.82 -2.84
N SER A 53 -16.11 -1.88 -2.06
CA SER A 53 -16.04 -2.69 -0.84
C SER A 53 -16.74 -2.03 0.36
N GLU A 54 -16.99 -0.73 0.33
CA GLU A 54 -17.53 -0.01 1.48
C GLU A 54 -19.00 -0.36 1.77
N PHE A 55 -19.36 -0.52 3.06
CA PHE A 55 -20.74 -0.74 3.48
C PHE A 55 -21.63 0.45 3.16
N VAL A 56 -22.86 0.21 2.71
CA VAL A 56 -23.88 1.23 2.54
C VAL A 56 -24.60 1.43 3.88
N VAL A 57 -24.50 2.64 4.44
CA VAL A 57 -25.10 3.01 5.73
C VAL A 57 -26.62 3.08 5.59
N GLY A 58 -27.38 2.62 6.59
CA GLY A 58 -28.85 2.70 6.58
C GLY A 58 -29.57 1.48 5.99
N GLY A 59 -28.84 0.39 5.72
CA GLY A 59 -29.45 -0.87 5.27
C GLY A 59 -30.14 -0.74 3.92
N GLN A 60 -31.38 -1.24 3.80
CA GLN A 60 -32.14 -1.18 2.54
C GLN A 60 -32.42 0.26 2.11
N GLN A 61 -32.78 1.14 3.05
CA GLN A 61 -33.04 2.55 2.76
C GLN A 61 -31.80 3.22 2.15
N GLY A 62 -30.63 2.98 2.74
CA GLY A 62 -29.37 3.50 2.21
C GLY A 62 -29.04 2.96 0.82
N VAL A 63 -29.36 1.70 0.54
CA VAL A 63 -29.23 1.12 -0.79
C VAL A 63 -30.16 1.83 -1.78
N ASP A 64 -31.40 2.10 -1.39
CA ASP A 64 -32.38 2.79 -2.25
C ASP A 64 -31.95 4.25 -2.52
N GLU A 65 -31.43 4.96 -1.51
CA GLU A 65 -30.83 6.29 -1.65
C GLU A 65 -29.64 6.27 -2.63
N LEU A 66 -28.76 5.26 -2.52
CA LEU A 66 -27.64 5.07 -3.45
C LEU A 66 -28.13 4.86 -4.89
N PHE A 67 -29.21 4.11 -5.10
CA PHE A 67 -29.81 3.95 -6.43
C PHE A 67 -30.41 5.24 -6.97
N ALA A 68 -31.08 6.02 -6.13
CA ALA A 68 -31.61 7.32 -6.53
C ALA A 68 -30.49 8.28 -6.96
N GLU A 69 -29.35 8.28 -6.25
CA GLU A 69 -28.19 9.07 -6.62
C GLU A 69 -27.54 8.59 -7.93
N ILE A 70 -27.41 7.27 -8.13
CA ILE A 70 -26.97 6.69 -9.41
C ILE A 70 -27.85 7.18 -10.56
N GLN A 71 -29.18 7.12 -10.39
CA GLN A 71 -30.12 7.56 -11.42
C GLN A 71 -29.95 9.04 -11.74
N LYS A 72 -29.81 9.89 -10.72
CA LYS A 72 -29.57 11.34 -10.90
C LYS A 72 -28.30 11.62 -11.70
N LEU A 73 -27.21 10.88 -11.44
CA LEU A 73 -25.96 11.01 -12.18
C LEU A 73 -26.06 10.47 -13.61
N ASP A 74 -26.74 9.34 -13.82
CA ASP A 74 -27.00 8.80 -15.16
C ASP A 74 -27.83 9.79 -16.00
N GLU A 75 -28.86 10.42 -15.42
CA GLU A 75 -29.64 11.47 -16.08
C GLU A 75 -28.81 12.70 -16.45
N TRP A 76 -27.87 13.09 -15.58
CA TRP A 76 -26.90 14.14 -15.89
C TRP A 76 -25.99 13.74 -17.06
N LEU A 77 -25.47 12.51 -17.06
CA LEU A 77 -24.59 11.98 -18.11
C LEU A 77 -25.29 11.90 -19.46
N LEU A 78 -26.57 11.53 -19.48
CA LEU A 78 -27.41 11.56 -20.69
C LEU A 78 -27.57 12.99 -21.24
N LYS A 79 -27.68 13.99 -20.36
CA LYS A 79 -27.78 15.41 -20.73
C LYS A 79 -26.42 16.08 -20.97
N ALA A 80 -25.31 15.39 -20.76
CA ALA A 80 -23.96 15.96 -20.86
C ALA A 80 -23.67 16.70 -22.18
N PRO A 81 -24.09 16.20 -23.38
CA PRO A 81 -23.86 16.93 -24.63
C PRO A 81 -24.57 18.29 -24.67
N GLN A 82 -25.78 18.36 -24.11
CA GLN A 82 -26.54 19.61 -24.04
C GLN A 82 -25.90 20.58 -23.05
N ILE A 83 -25.51 20.09 -21.86
CA ILE A 83 -24.81 20.88 -20.84
C ILE A 83 -23.51 21.48 -21.41
N LEU A 84 -22.76 20.73 -22.21
CA LEU A 84 -21.56 21.24 -22.86
C LEU A 84 -21.88 22.36 -23.87
N ARG A 85 -22.89 22.15 -24.72
CA ARG A 85 -23.34 23.18 -25.68
C ARG A 85 -23.70 24.47 -24.97
N ASP A 86 -24.44 24.38 -23.87
CA ASP A 86 -24.87 25.53 -23.08
C ASP A 86 -23.68 26.23 -22.40
N ARG A 87 -22.69 25.47 -21.90
CA ARG A 87 -21.47 26.03 -21.28
C ARG A 87 -20.55 26.75 -22.26
N VAL A 88 -20.54 26.35 -23.53
CA VAL A 88 -19.60 26.89 -24.54
C VAL A 88 -20.25 27.99 -25.40
N LYS A 89 -21.58 28.11 -25.38
CA LYS A 89 -22.39 29.03 -26.20
C LYS A 89 -21.88 30.47 -26.18
N ASP A 90 -21.61 31.00 -24.99
CA ASP A 90 -21.22 32.40 -24.77
C ASP A 90 -19.73 32.57 -24.47
N VAL A 91 -18.91 31.52 -24.66
CA VAL A 91 -17.48 31.54 -24.38
C VAL A 91 -16.70 32.00 -25.64
N PRO A 92 -15.79 32.99 -25.53
CA PRO A 92 -14.90 33.39 -26.63
C PRO A 92 -14.05 32.23 -27.16
N LEU A 93 -13.81 32.19 -28.47
CA LEU A 93 -13.04 31.11 -29.14
C LEU A 93 -11.72 30.72 -28.45
N PRO A 94 -10.89 31.67 -27.95
CA PRO A 94 -9.63 31.33 -27.27
C PRO A 94 -9.83 30.49 -26.00
N ASP A 95 -10.93 30.67 -25.28
CA ASP A 95 -11.17 30.07 -23.98
C ASP A 95 -11.97 28.76 -24.07
N ARG A 96 -12.64 28.49 -25.20
CA ARG A 96 -13.52 27.31 -25.38
C ARG A 96 -12.80 25.99 -25.11
N MET A 97 -11.57 25.86 -25.60
CA MET A 97 -10.76 24.64 -25.41
C MET A 97 -10.54 24.31 -23.93
N SER A 98 -10.35 25.33 -23.09
CA SER A 98 -10.15 25.13 -21.65
C SER A 98 -11.45 24.68 -20.97
N VAL A 99 -12.58 25.28 -21.35
CA VAL A 99 -13.91 24.93 -20.83
C VAL A 99 -14.31 23.52 -21.24
N GLU A 100 -14.08 23.15 -22.50
CA GLU A 100 -14.33 21.79 -23.00
C GLU A 100 -13.48 20.76 -22.27
N ARG A 101 -12.17 21.03 -22.09
CA ARG A 101 -11.28 20.11 -21.37
C ARG A 101 -11.71 19.92 -19.91
N ASN A 102 -12.10 20.99 -19.24
CA ASN A 102 -12.59 20.92 -17.86
C ASN A 102 -13.89 20.13 -17.78
N PHE A 103 -14.82 20.34 -18.72
CA PHE A 103 -16.06 19.59 -18.80
C PHE A 103 -15.82 18.09 -19.06
N LEU A 104 -14.94 17.75 -20.00
CA LEU A 104 -14.60 16.35 -20.28
C LEU A 104 -13.96 15.66 -19.07
N THR A 105 -13.19 16.40 -18.29
CA THR A 105 -12.64 15.89 -17.01
C THR A 105 -13.76 15.61 -16.02
N ASP A 106 -14.66 16.58 -15.75
CA ASP A 106 -15.82 16.42 -14.86
C ASP A 106 -16.74 15.27 -15.31
N LYS A 107 -16.98 15.16 -16.62
CA LYS A 107 -17.76 14.06 -17.20
C LYS A 107 -17.11 12.70 -16.88
N ARG A 108 -15.81 12.55 -17.14
CA ARG A 108 -15.08 11.30 -16.87
C ARG A 108 -15.09 10.95 -15.39
N ASP A 109 -14.96 11.94 -14.51
CA ASP A 109 -15.00 11.75 -13.07
C ASP A 109 -16.39 11.24 -12.62
N LYS A 110 -17.47 11.79 -13.17
CA LYS A 110 -18.84 11.32 -12.92
C LYS A 110 -19.10 9.92 -13.48
N GLU A 111 -18.61 9.60 -14.68
CA GLU A 111 -18.71 8.25 -15.26
C GLU A 111 -18.02 7.21 -14.36
N ARG A 112 -16.82 7.52 -13.86
CA ARG A 112 -16.12 6.68 -12.88
C ARG A 112 -16.94 6.52 -11.61
N LEU A 113 -17.40 7.62 -11.01
CA LEU A 113 -18.19 7.60 -9.78
C LEU A 113 -19.44 6.72 -9.92
N VAL A 114 -20.18 6.88 -11.01
CA VAL A 114 -21.36 6.05 -11.29
C VAL A 114 -21.01 4.57 -11.40
N SER A 115 -19.91 4.23 -12.06
CA SER A 115 -19.45 2.85 -12.17
C SER A 115 -19.12 2.24 -10.81
N GLU A 116 -18.42 2.98 -9.95
CA GLU A 116 -18.08 2.57 -8.59
C GLU A 116 -19.32 2.42 -7.71
N MET A 117 -20.27 3.37 -7.77
CA MET A 117 -21.53 3.32 -7.04
C MET A 117 -22.40 2.13 -7.47
N LYS A 118 -22.51 1.87 -8.78
CA LYS A 118 -23.24 0.70 -9.31
C LYS A 118 -22.62 -0.59 -8.80
N MET A 119 -21.30 -0.68 -8.78
CA MET A 119 -20.59 -1.86 -8.26
C MET A 119 -20.80 -2.03 -6.75
N ARG A 120 -20.77 -0.94 -5.98
CA ARG A 120 -21.07 -0.95 -4.54
C ARG A 120 -22.51 -1.39 -4.27
N ALA A 121 -23.47 -0.84 -4.99
CA ALA A 121 -24.89 -1.18 -4.88
C ALA A 121 -25.14 -2.65 -5.20
N TYR A 122 -24.47 -3.19 -6.21
CA TYR A 122 -24.47 -4.62 -6.53
C TYR A 122 -23.92 -5.44 -5.35
N MET A 123 -22.74 -5.11 -4.85
CA MET A 123 -22.09 -5.81 -3.73
C MET A 123 -22.94 -5.80 -2.45
N ALA A 124 -23.58 -4.67 -2.15
CA ALA A 124 -24.45 -4.50 -0.97
C ALA A 124 -25.73 -5.34 -1.00
N ARG A 125 -26.09 -5.92 -2.16
CA ARG A 125 -27.23 -6.83 -2.34
C ARG A 125 -26.84 -8.30 -2.28
N LEU A 126 -25.55 -8.62 -2.36
CA LEU A 126 -25.07 -10.00 -2.40
C LEU A 126 -25.11 -10.71 -1.05
N VAL A 127 -25.23 -9.99 0.06
CA VAL A 127 -25.26 -10.57 1.41
C VAL A 127 -26.70 -10.82 1.84
N PRO A 128 -27.16 -12.08 1.92
CA PRO A 128 -28.55 -12.38 2.25
C PRO A 128 -28.93 -11.91 3.65
N GLY A 129 -30.09 -11.25 3.77
CA GLY A 129 -30.64 -10.79 5.04
C GLY A 129 -29.89 -9.64 5.72
N ARG A 130 -28.87 -9.07 5.05
CA ARG A 130 -28.07 -7.96 5.58
C ARG A 130 -27.84 -6.88 4.52
N PRO A 131 -28.90 -6.15 4.12
CA PRO A 131 -28.78 -5.11 3.11
C PRO A 131 -27.77 -4.05 3.55
N GLY A 132 -26.97 -3.57 2.60
CA GLY A 132 -25.92 -2.57 2.85
C GLY A 132 -24.57 -3.16 3.26
N ILE A 133 -24.51 -4.42 3.70
CA ILE A 133 -23.23 -5.09 3.95
C ILE A 133 -22.69 -5.64 2.63
N THR A 134 -21.41 -5.38 2.37
CA THR A 134 -20.68 -5.94 1.22
C THR A 134 -19.96 -7.23 1.62
N PRO A 135 -19.84 -8.22 0.73
CA PRO A 135 -19.13 -9.46 1.01
C PRO A 135 -17.63 -9.19 1.27
N ASP A 136 -16.97 -10.01 2.08
CA ASP A 136 -15.54 -9.87 2.38
C ASP A 136 -14.69 -9.91 1.11
N SER A 137 -15.10 -10.67 0.10
CA SER A 137 -14.40 -10.76 -1.18
C SER A 137 -14.36 -9.44 -1.97
N SER A 138 -15.21 -8.47 -1.63
CA SER A 138 -15.25 -7.16 -2.28
C SER A 138 -14.00 -6.31 -2.04
N ILE A 139 -13.17 -6.64 -1.03
CA ILE A 139 -11.91 -5.93 -0.73
C ILE A 139 -10.74 -6.36 -1.61
N TYR A 140 -10.83 -7.55 -2.23
CA TYR A 140 -9.71 -8.15 -2.95
C TYR A 140 -9.23 -7.32 -4.15
N PRO A 141 -10.08 -6.64 -4.94
CA PRO A 141 -9.61 -5.75 -5.99
C PRO A 141 -8.63 -4.69 -5.49
N GLN A 142 -8.92 -4.05 -4.34
CA GLN A 142 -8.06 -3.03 -3.75
C GLN A 142 -6.76 -3.63 -3.22
N ILE A 143 -6.82 -4.78 -2.53
CA ILE A 143 -5.63 -5.50 -2.06
C ILE A 143 -4.73 -5.89 -3.23
N ASN A 144 -5.31 -6.45 -4.29
CA ASN A 144 -4.57 -6.85 -5.49
C ASN A 144 -3.92 -5.66 -6.18
N GLN A 145 -4.58 -4.50 -6.23
CA GLN A 145 -4.00 -3.29 -6.78
C GLN A 145 -2.79 -2.82 -5.95
N ILE A 146 -2.93 -2.75 -4.62
CA ILE A 146 -1.83 -2.41 -3.71
C ILE A 146 -0.64 -3.35 -3.92
N MET A 147 -0.90 -4.66 -3.96
CA MET A 147 0.14 -5.67 -4.18
C MET A 147 0.80 -5.53 -5.55
N ALA A 148 0.03 -5.27 -6.62
CA ALA A 148 0.57 -5.08 -7.95
C ALA A 148 1.49 -3.86 -8.02
N ASP A 149 1.11 -2.77 -7.36
CA ASP A 149 1.91 -1.54 -7.32
C ASP A 149 3.19 -1.72 -6.51
N ILE A 150 3.13 -2.39 -5.35
CA ILE A 150 4.32 -2.75 -4.55
C ILE A 150 5.27 -3.64 -5.37
N ARG A 151 4.76 -4.71 -5.99
CA ARG A 151 5.59 -5.60 -6.83
C ARG A 151 6.28 -4.87 -7.98
N ALA A 152 5.59 -3.90 -8.58
CA ALA A 152 6.16 -3.11 -9.66
C ALA A 152 7.29 -2.19 -9.16
N VAL A 153 7.13 -1.57 -7.99
CA VAL A 153 8.20 -0.80 -7.34
C VAL A 153 9.41 -1.70 -7.05
N ILE A 154 9.19 -2.88 -6.48
CA ILE A 154 10.25 -3.87 -6.22
C ILE A 154 10.97 -4.23 -7.52
N LYS A 155 10.22 -4.50 -8.59
CA LYS A 155 10.80 -4.81 -9.92
C LYS A 155 11.67 -3.65 -10.44
N GLN A 156 11.18 -2.42 -10.32
CA GLN A 156 11.92 -1.23 -10.75
C GLN A 156 13.21 -1.03 -9.96
N ILE A 157 13.19 -1.31 -8.65
CA ILE A 157 14.39 -1.29 -7.80
C ILE A 157 15.38 -2.36 -8.26
N LYS A 158 14.94 -3.60 -8.48
CA LYS A 158 15.82 -4.68 -8.99
C LYS A 158 16.52 -4.28 -10.28
N GLU A 159 15.77 -3.71 -11.22
CA GLU A 159 16.29 -3.25 -12.51
C GLU A 159 17.28 -2.08 -12.35
N ARG A 160 16.95 -1.09 -11.53
CA ARG A 160 17.80 0.09 -11.29
C ARG A 160 19.13 -0.27 -10.65
N TYR A 161 19.10 -1.16 -9.66
CA TYR A 161 20.29 -1.56 -8.91
C TYR A 161 20.99 -2.78 -9.50
N LYS A 162 20.45 -3.40 -10.57
CA LYS A 162 20.92 -4.68 -11.12
C LYS A 162 21.08 -5.74 -10.03
N SER A 163 20.17 -5.72 -9.06
CA SER A 163 20.23 -6.55 -7.86
C SER A 163 19.30 -7.74 -8.00
N ASP A 164 19.85 -8.95 -7.80
CA ASP A 164 19.08 -10.18 -7.83
C ASP A 164 18.33 -10.41 -6.50
N LEU A 165 18.85 -9.86 -5.40
CA LEU A 165 18.35 -10.02 -4.04
C LEU A 165 17.75 -8.70 -3.50
N VAL A 166 16.45 -8.75 -3.21
CA VAL A 166 15.74 -7.70 -2.46
C VAL A 166 15.35 -8.27 -1.12
N ILE A 167 15.84 -7.65 -0.05
CA ILE A 167 15.55 -8.04 1.32
C ILE A 167 14.42 -7.16 1.84
N ASP A 168 13.35 -7.78 2.32
CA ASP A 168 12.32 -7.05 3.07
C ASP A 168 12.76 -6.90 4.52
N ALA A 169 13.03 -5.67 4.91
CA ALA A 169 13.44 -5.26 6.25
C ALA A 169 12.29 -5.32 7.26
N CYS A 170 11.04 -5.53 6.81
CA CYS A 170 9.86 -5.40 7.66
C CYS A 170 9.86 -6.34 8.88
N GLU A 171 10.39 -7.56 8.73
CA GLU A 171 10.49 -8.53 9.83
C GLU A 171 11.67 -8.26 10.77
N PHE A 172 12.63 -7.45 10.34
CA PHE A 172 13.81 -7.08 11.12
C PHE A 172 13.61 -5.78 11.91
N LEU A 173 12.55 -5.03 11.59
CA LEU A 173 12.16 -3.82 12.30
C LEU A 173 10.94 -4.14 13.17
N PRO A 174 11.08 -4.12 14.51
CA PRO A 174 9.95 -4.28 15.41
C PRO A 174 8.80 -3.29 15.11
N VAL A 175 7.57 -3.77 15.33
CA VAL A 175 6.35 -2.98 15.15
C VAL A 175 6.17 -2.13 16.41
N ALA A 176 6.22 -0.80 16.29
CA ALA A 176 6.04 0.07 17.44
C ALA A 176 4.69 -0.20 18.14
N ASP A 177 4.73 -0.75 19.37
CA ASP A 177 3.55 -0.90 20.21
C ASP A 177 3.08 0.47 20.73
N ALA A 178 1.77 0.70 20.67
CA ALA A 178 1.12 1.89 21.22
C ALA A 178 1.22 1.96 22.75
N SER A 179 1.56 0.86 23.43
CA SER A 179 1.74 0.84 24.88
C SER A 179 2.98 1.59 25.38
N GLY A 180 3.89 1.95 24.47
CA GLY A 180 5.09 2.73 24.78
C GLY A 180 6.16 1.94 25.54
N LEU A 181 7.29 2.60 25.84
CA LEU A 181 8.44 1.99 26.52
C LEU A 181 8.11 1.61 27.97
N ARG A 182 8.19 0.32 28.31
CA ARG A 182 7.99 -0.19 29.69
C ARG A 182 9.33 -0.34 30.43
N SER A 183 9.95 0.79 30.76
CA SER A 183 11.31 0.87 31.35
C SER A 183 11.50 0.04 32.63
N GLU A 184 10.47 -0.10 33.47
CA GLU A 184 10.52 -0.90 34.70
C GLU A 184 10.69 -2.40 34.44
N GLN A 185 10.23 -2.91 33.29
CA GLN A 185 10.48 -4.29 32.91
C GLN A 185 11.94 -4.44 32.46
N LEU A 186 12.43 -3.53 31.62
CA LEU A 186 13.76 -3.59 31.02
C LEU A 186 14.91 -3.61 32.03
N VAL A 187 14.78 -2.89 33.15
CA VAL A 187 15.80 -2.85 34.21
C VAL A 187 15.89 -4.16 35.01
N GLN A 188 14.94 -5.08 34.84
CA GLN A 188 14.97 -6.38 35.49
C GLN A 188 15.93 -7.29 34.73
N ASN A 189 16.94 -7.85 35.41
CA ASN A 189 17.93 -8.77 34.82
C ASN A 189 17.33 -10.17 34.58
N LEU A 190 16.25 -10.26 33.79
CA LEU A 190 15.50 -11.49 33.56
C LEU A 190 16.16 -12.40 32.50
N HIS A 191 16.96 -11.82 31.59
CA HIS A 191 17.74 -12.57 30.59
C HIS A 191 18.79 -13.52 31.20
N PHE A 192 19.24 -13.26 32.44
CA PHE A 192 20.19 -14.13 33.12
C PHE A 192 19.69 -15.57 33.31
N LYS A 193 18.37 -15.78 33.42
CA LYS A 193 17.77 -17.13 33.48
C LYS A 193 17.94 -17.88 32.15
N LEU A 194 17.80 -17.19 31.03
CA LEU A 194 17.97 -17.75 29.69
C LEU A 194 19.42 -18.19 29.44
N TRP A 195 20.40 -17.41 29.90
CA TRP A 195 21.82 -17.76 29.79
C TRP A 195 22.20 -19.01 30.60
N LYS A 196 21.40 -19.36 31.60
CA LYS A 196 21.55 -20.62 32.36
C LYS A 196 20.79 -21.80 31.75
N GLY A 197 20.25 -21.64 30.55
CA GLY A 197 19.50 -22.69 29.85
C GLY A 197 18.12 -22.97 30.45
N GLN A 198 17.58 -22.05 31.27
CA GLN A 198 16.22 -22.19 31.80
C GLN A 198 15.20 -21.75 30.76
N PRO A 199 14.04 -22.44 30.65
CA PRO A 199 12.99 -22.03 29.73
C PRO A 199 12.39 -20.67 30.12
N ALA A 200 11.95 -19.90 29.13
CA ALA A 200 11.34 -18.59 29.34
C ALA A 200 9.98 -18.75 30.06
N ASP A 201 9.85 -18.11 31.22
CA ASP A 201 8.55 -17.94 31.90
C ASP A 201 7.79 -16.72 31.33
N GLU A 202 6.52 -16.56 31.68
CA GLU A 202 5.66 -15.48 31.15
C GLU A 202 6.23 -14.08 31.43
N LYS A 203 6.90 -13.90 32.58
CA LYS A 203 7.61 -12.65 32.91
C LYS A 203 8.82 -12.43 32.00
N THR A 204 9.56 -13.48 31.70
CA THR A 204 10.71 -13.42 30.77
C THR A 204 10.25 -13.14 29.35
N LEU A 205 9.14 -13.73 28.91
CA LEU A 205 8.53 -13.43 27.61
C LEU A 205 8.06 -11.98 27.52
N GLY A 206 7.39 -11.47 28.57
CA GLY A 206 7.01 -10.06 28.64
C GLY A 206 8.21 -9.11 28.66
N TRP A 207 9.31 -9.50 29.31
CA TRP A 207 10.57 -8.77 29.27
C TRP A 207 11.21 -8.74 27.89
N VAL A 208 11.24 -9.89 27.19
CA VAL A 208 11.78 -9.98 25.82
C VAL A 208 10.95 -9.11 24.86
N ALA A 209 9.62 -9.15 24.96
CA ALA A 209 8.75 -8.28 24.18
C ALA A 209 9.04 -6.79 24.44
N ALA A 210 9.12 -6.38 25.71
CA ALA A 210 9.46 -5.00 26.06
C ALA A 210 10.88 -4.60 25.58
N ALA A 211 11.84 -5.52 25.61
CA ALA A 211 13.20 -5.30 25.11
C ALA A 211 13.23 -5.14 23.60
N ASP A 212 12.46 -5.96 22.88
CA ASP A 212 12.26 -5.84 21.43
C ASP A 212 11.65 -4.47 21.08
N ASP A 213 10.60 -4.05 21.81
CA ASP A 213 9.98 -2.72 21.69
C ASP A 213 10.94 -1.57 22.05
N PHE A 214 11.83 -1.78 23.03
CA PHE A 214 12.83 -0.77 23.39
C PHE A 214 13.86 -0.57 22.30
N TRP A 215 14.42 -1.66 21.79
CA TRP A 215 15.34 -1.59 20.67
C TRP A 215 14.62 -1.08 19.41
N ALA A 216 13.33 -1.37 19.23
CA ALA A 216 12.46 -0.73 18.24
C ALA A 216 12.47 0.79 18.32
N GLY A 217 12.19 1.30 19.53
CA GLY A 217 12.09 2.73 19.79
C GLY A 217 13.44 3.44 19.70
N GLN A 218 14.54 2.76 20.04
CA GLN A 218 15.90 3.30 19.93
C GLN A 218 16.43 3.28 18.50
N LEU A 219 16.04 2.28 17.71
CA LEU A 219 16.49 2.11 16.32
C LEU A 219 15.65 2.96 15.35
N GLY A 220 14.38 3.22 15.65
CA GLY A 220 13.50 4.01 14.79
C GLY A 220 13.30 3.37 13.41
N MET A 221 12.39 3.94 12.61
CA MET A 221 12.15 3.48 11.24
C MET A 221 13.34 3.70 10.30
N ASP A 222 14.34 4.47 10.73
CA ASP A 222 15.53 4.86 9.98
C ASP A 222 16.77 4.04 10.36
N ALA A 223 16.69 3.10 11.31
CA ALA A 223 17.83 2.28 11.70
C ALA A 223 18.42 1.54 10.51
N GLN A 224 19.74 1.59 10.40
CA GLN A 224 20.49 0.80 9.44
C GLN A 224 20.67 -0.61 10.00
N ILE A 225 19.73 -1.50 9.67
CA ILE A 225 19.72 -2.91 10.13
C ILE A 225 20.89 -3.69 9.53
N PHE A 226 21.25 -3.37 8.29
CA PHE A 226 22.38 -3.96 7.58
C PHE A 226 23.46 -2.88 7.42
N PRO A 227 24.45 -2.82 8.33
CA PRO A 227 25.46 -1.76 8.33
C PRO A 227 26.42 -1.82 7.13
N VAL A 228 26.55 -2.99 6.49
CA VAL A 228 27.45 -3.22 5.35
C VAL A 228 26.82 -4.24 4.39
N GLY A 229 27.13 -4.13 3.08
CA GLY A 229 26.82 -5.16 2.08
C GLY A 229 25.39 -5.14 1.55
N VAL A 230 24.60 -4.13 1.94
CA VAL A 230 23.24 -3.92 1.44
C VAL A 230 23.00 -2.43 1.22
N THR A 231 22.39 -2.07 0.10
CA THR A 231 21.96 -0.69 -0.16
C THR A 231 20.57 -0.45 0.42
N ASP A 232 20.45 0.56 1.29
CA ASP A 232 19.16 1.03 1.81
C ASP A 232 18.41 1.85 0.78
N VAL A 233 17.29 1.30 0.30
CA VAL A 233 16.42 1.97 -0.68
C VAL A 233 15.03 2.26 -0.12
N ARG A 234 14.82 2.24 1.22
CA ARG A 234 13.49 2.46 1.84
C ARG A 234 12.83 3.77 1.38
N LEU A 235 13.55 4.89 1.49
CA LEU A 235 13.03 6.20 1.09
C LEU A 235 12.84 6.33 -0.43
N GLU A 236 13.73 5.73 -1.21
CA GLU A 236 13.61 5.70 -2.66
C GLU A 236 12.40 4.89 -3.11
N ALA A 237 12.14 3.74 -2.49
CA ALA A 237 11.01 2.89 -2.76
C ALA A 237 9.68 3.63 -2.53
N ILE A 238 9.60 4.45 -1.47
CA ILE A 238 8.43 5.32 -1.23
C ILE A 238 8.28 6.34 -2.37
N LYS A 239 9.36 7.01 -2.80
CA LYS A 239 9.30 7.97 -3.92
C LYS A 239 8.84 7.32 -5.21
N LEU A 240 9.33 6.11 -5.51
CA LEU A 240 8.92 5.33 -6.67
C LEU A 240 7.43 4.94 -6.59
N LEU A 241 6.96 4.56 -5.40
CA LEU A 241 5.54 4.28 -5.18
C LEU A 241 4.69 5.54 -5.39
N GLU A 242 5.11 6.69 -4.85
CA GLU A 242 4.43 7.95 -5.05
C GLU A 242 4.37 8.32 -6.54
N GLU A 243 5.48 8.21 -7.26
CA GLU A 243 5.53 8.46 -8.71
C GLU A 243 4.61 7.53 -9.49
N ARG A 244 4.58 6.25 -9.13
CA ARG A 244 3.71 5.25 -9.76
C ARG A 244 2.23 5.52 -9.49
N THR A 245 1.91 5.94 -8.28
CA THR A 245 0.53 6.17 -7.84
C THR A 245 0.06 7.61 -8.06
N LYS A 246 0.92 8.50 -8.61
CA LYS A 246 0.54 9.83 -9.11
C LYS A 246 -0.56 9.67 -10.15
N GLY A 247 -1.77 10.06 -9.76
CA GLY A 247 -2.99 9.93 -10.59
C GLY A 247 -4.05 9.01 -10.00
N GLN A 248 -3.72 8.13 -9.04
CA GLN A 248 -4.72 7.44 -8.20
C GLN A 248 -5.36 8.40 -7.18
N ARG A 249 -4.69 9.51 -6.88
CA ARG A 249 -5.27 10.69 -6.21
C ARG A 249 -5.89 11.63 -7.24
N LYS A 250 -7.08 11.30 -7.71
CA LYS A 250 -8.10 12.23 -8.19
C LYS A 250 -9.46 11.59 -7.93
#